data_AF-A0AAV8XIF0-F1
#
_entry.id   AF-A0AAV8XIF0-F1
#
_cell.length_a   1.000
_cell.length_b   1.000
_cell.length_c   1.000
_cell.angle_alpha   90.00
_cell.angle_beta   90.00
_cell.angle_gamma   90.00
#
_symmetry.space_group_name_H-M   'P 1'
#
loop_
_entity.id
_entity.type
_entity.pdbx_description
1 polymer ?
#
loop_
_entity_poly.entity_id
_entity_poly.type
_entity_poly.pdbx_seq_one_letter_code
_entity_poly.pdbx_strand_id
1 'polypeptide(L)'
;WVNSIESMIIVNGTLSVDSFLVVGGALVVYVFIKSKRQGIKFNIFQYYIHRYIRLTPALAAVVLVSATLLDYMGSGPKWTYIKSDFSENCKLYWWSSLLYCQNYVNVNKMCVGHTWYLDIDMQLYLVSPIILLLLWKYHKVGLTLLIISVIIFITVPFYIAFRDELAGIITNFYPRTPKDKFMNNYYLRTHTRAAPWLIGVLLGYAISEVKYKNLSCPKINKGLVILAWIICLAVILTCLFGGHSTLRSPDYDRLGNAFYIALIRPVWALCVAWIIWACVMGYGGNPFEEFGEDLIAIDTRTIIDNSGVACLKEIEQTGVQIESRKLNMDEFFRYENQEFPPSISLNGGLRSGNKSNLVEILEKIVLVETTNPKHCDGIVCDGAAMTHLVVPRVAKTFQEYFRLEFYPYIKSKTSSLNCKRVDVVWDLYNTDTIKKAQRQVLAKGPINTFLSLSIYQVLNRFTYSIYLLHVTMLYMIVFAAKTSIYFSTFNMVYLFWGIYMISFGLSIVWVLAFESPMIVIEKIIFNSRK
;
A
#
# COMPACT_ATOMS: atom_id res chain seq x y z
N TRP A 1 -31.04 -23.54 -1.40
CA TRP A 1 -30.06 -22.43 -1.44
C TRP A 1 -28.65 -22.89 -1.81
N VAL A 2 -28.02 -23.86 -1.11
CA VAL A 2 -26.62 -24.25 -1.40
C VAL A 2 -26.40 -24.68 -2.86
N ASN A 3 -27.41 -25.21 -3.55
CA ASN A 3 -27.34 -25.56 -4.97
C ASN A 3 -27.52 -24.38 -5.94
N SER A 4 -27.79 -23.16 -5.46
CA SER A 4 -28.06 -22.01 -6.32
C SER A 4 -26.77 -21.30 -6.74
N ILE A 5 -26.78 -20.58 -7.87
CA ILE A 5 -25.59 -19.88 -8.37
C ILE A 5 -25.18 -18.74 -7.44
N GLU A 6 -26.15 -18.10 -6.76
CA GLU A 6 -25.92 -17.00 -5.82
C GLU A 6 -25.12 -17.47 -4.60
N SER A 7 -25.26 -18.75 -4.21
CA SER A 7 -24.45 -19.31 -3.11
C SER A 7 -22.96 -19.28 -3.40
N MET A 8 -22.55 -19.28 -4.68
CA MET A 8 -21.13 -19.27 -5.06
C MET A 8 -20.41 -17.99 -4.61
N ILE A 9 -21.12 -16.86 -4.50
CA ILE A 9 -20.55 -15.61 -3.98
C ILE A 9 -20.04 -15.82 -2.54
N ILE A 10 -20.80 -16.53 -1.72
CA ILE A 10 -20.42 -16.82 -0.34
C ILE A 10 -19.34 -17.90 -0.28
N VAL A 11 -19.47 -18.97 -1.07
CA VAL A 11 -18.50 -20.09 -1.08
C VAL A 11 -17.12 -19.64 -1.57
N ASN A 12 -17.07 -18.83 -2.63
CA ASN A 12 -15.83 -18.29 -3.18
C ASN A 12 -15.36 -17.00 -2.50
N GLY A 13 -16.05 -16.55 -1.44
CA GLY A 13 -15.59 -15.45 -0.58
C GLY A 13 -14.18 -15.68 0.00
N THR A 14 -13.72 -16.94 0.05
CA THR A 14 -12.36 -17.30 0.48
C THR A 14 -11.24 -16.77 -0.43
N LEU A 15 -11.54 -16.33 -1.66
CA LEU A 15 -10.58 -15.70 -2.58
C LEU A 15 -10.16 -14.29 -2.10
N SER A 16 -10.98 -13.64 -1.27
CA SER A 16 -10.63 -12.34 -0.67
C SER A 16 -9.31 -12.39 0.11
N VAL A 17 -9.02 -13.53 0.75
CA VAL A 17 -7.78 -13.78 1.49
C VAL A 17 -6.57 -13.74 0.55
N ASP A 18 -6.71 -14.27 -0.67
CA ASP A 18 -5.64 -14.29 -1.65
C ASP A 18 -5.32 -12.86 -2.17
N SER A 19 -6.30 -11.96 -2.20
CA SER A 19 -6.07 -10.53 -2.44
C SER A 19 -5.16 -9.90 -1.39
N PHE A 20 -5.36 -10.22 -0.10
CA PHE A 20 -4.51 -9.71 0.97
C PHE A 20 -3.08 -10.28 0.87
N LEU A 21 -2.91 -11.54 0.46
CA LEU A 21 -1.58 -12.12 0.19
C LEU A 21 -0.84 -11.38 -0.93
N VAL A 22 -1.52 -11.04 -2.03
CA VAL A 22 -0.93 -10.26 -3.14
C VAL A 22 -0.46 -8.90 -2.64
N VAL A 23 -1.30 -8.19 -1.89
CA VAL A 23 -0.97 -6.88 -1.33
C VAL A 23 0.20 -6.97 -0.34
N GLY A 24 0.20 -7.99 0.53
CA GLY A 24 1.27 -8.26 1.48
C GLY A 24 2.62 -8.48 0.79
N GLY A 25 2.68 -9.36 -0.20
CA GLY A 25 3.90 -9.64 -0.98
C GLY A 25 4.40 -8.40 -1.73
N ALA A 26 3.49 -7.63 -2.36
CA ALA A 26 3.85 -6.42 -3.10
C ALA A 26 4.43 -5.33 -2.20
N LEU A 27 3.81 -5.09 -1.04
CA LEU A 27 4.26 -4.07 -0.08
C LEU A 27 5.63 -4.41 0.52
N VAL A 28 5.87 -5.68 0.83
CA VAL A 28 7.15 -6.14 1.39
C VAL A 28 8.32 -5.77 0.48
N VAL A 29 8.21 -6.07 -0.82
CA VAL A 29 9.25 -5.73 -1.81
C VAL A 29 9.34 -4.23 -2.04
N TYR A 30 8.19 -3.56 -2.21
CA TYR A 30 8.15 -2.14 -2.51
C TYR A 30 8.80 -1.29 -1.40
N VAL A 31 8.45 -1.56 -0.13
CA VAL A 31 9.01 -0.86 1.04
C VAL A 31 10.49 -1.18 1.20
N PHE A 32 10.91 -2.43 1.02
CA PHE A 32 12.31 -2.82 1.10
C PHE A 32 13.17 -2.08 0.07
N ILE A 33 12.77 -2.08 -1.21
CA ILE A 33 13.52 -1.40 -2.28
C ILE A 33 13.55 0.11 -2.06
N LYS A 34 12.42 0.69 -1.62
CA LYS A 34 12.36 2.10 -1.22
C LYS A 34 13.37 2.41 -0.10
N SER A 35 13.39 1.61 0.96
CA SER A 35 14.31 1.77 2.10
C SER A 35 15.77 1.61 1.70
N LYS A 36 16.09 0.65 0.83
CA LYS A 36 17.45 0.42 0.31
C LYS A 36 17.94 1.57 -0.54
N ARG A 37 17.10 2.11 -1.42
CA ARG A 37 17.43 3.29 -2.23
C ARG A 37 17.61 4.56 -1.40
N GLN A 38 16.97 4.65 -0.23
CA GLN A 38 17.20 5.72 0.76
C GLN A 38 18.51 5.54 1.56
N GLY A 39 19.32 4.52 1.26
CA GLY A 39 20.60 4.26 1.94
C GLY A 39 20.47 3.63 3.32
N ILE A 40 19.26 3.18 3.72
CA ILE A 40 19.04 2.57 5.04
C ILE A 40 19.63 1.15 5.04
N LYS A 41 20.47 0.86 6.04
CA LYS A 41 21.03 -0.47 6.25
C LYS A 41 19.91 -1.45 6.60
N PHE A 42 19.94 -2.64 6.00
CA PHE A 42 18.91 -3.65 6.25
C PHE A 42 19.35 -4.57 7.37
N ASN A 43 18.65 -4.49 8.50
CA ASN A 43 18.84 -5.37 9.64
C ASN A 43 17.66 -6.34 9.72
N ILE A 44 17.93 -7.64 9.53
CA ILE A 44 16.93 -8.71 9.52
C ILE A 44 16.24 -8.84 10.88
N PHE A 45 16.99 -8.70 11.97
CA PHE A 45 16.43 -8.82 13.33
C PHE A 45 15.44 -7.70 13.62
N GLN A 46 15.84 -6.47 13.32
CA GLN A 46 14.98 -5.30 13.46
C GLN A 46 13.73 -5.41 12.55
N TYR A 47 13.90 -5.90 11.32
CA TYR A 47 12.80 -6.14 10.37
C TYR A 47 11.73 -7.07 10.95
N TYR A 48 12.12 -8.21 11.56
CA TYR A 48 11.15 -9.11 12.20
C TYR A 48 10.51 -8.53 13.45
N ILE A 49 11.29 -7.86 14.32
CA ILE A 49 10.75 -7.27 15.55
C ILE A 49 9.71 -6.19 15.26
N HIS A 50 9.96 -5.30 14.29
CA HIS A 50 9.00 -4.27 13.91
C HIS A 50 7.64 -4.86 13.56
N ARG A 51 7.64 -5.93 12.76
CA ARG A 51 6.37 -6.59 12.39
C ARG A 51 5.73 -7.32 13.57
N TYR A 52 6.53 -8.01 14.39
CA TYR A 52 6.03 -8.76 15.54
C TYR A 52 5.37 -7.84 16.57
N ILE A 53 6.01 -6.72 16.95
CA ILE A 53 5.46 -5.74 17.91
C ILE A 53 4.19 -5.09 17.36
N ARG A 54 4.08 -4.91 16.03
CA ARG A 54 2.91 -4.30 15.43
C ARG A 54 1.67 -5.21 15.43
N LEU A 55 1.83 -6.51 15.16
CA LEU A 55 0.70 -7.43 14.98
C LEU A 55 0.33 -8.16 16.29
N THR A 56 1.33 -8.65 17.02
CA THR A 56 1.13 -9.60 18.11
C THR A 56 0.31 -9.06 19.29
N PRO A 57 0.45 -7.80 19.75
CA PRO A 57 -0.24 -7.34 20.97
C PRO A 57 -1.77 -7.42 20.87
N ALA A 58 -2.35 -6.98 19.75
CA ALA A 58 -3.79 -7.05 19.54
C ALA A 58 -4.27 -8.51 19.38
N LEU A 59 -3.48 -9.38 18.75
CA LEU A 59 -3.77 -10.82 18.66
C LEU A 59 -3.69 -11.49 20.03
N ALA A 60 -2.68 -11.17 20.84
CA ALA A 60 -2.48 -11.71 22.17
C ALA A 60 -3.64 -11.36 23.10
N ALA A 61 -4.19 -10.15 22.99
CA ALA A 61 -5.41 -9.78 23.70
C ALA A 61 -6.61 -10.67 23.30
N VAL A 62 -6.77 -11.00 22.02
CA VAL A 62 -7.87 -11.88 21.56
C VAL A 62 -7.67 -13.30 22.05
N VAL A 63 -6.43 -13.79 22.02
CA VAL A 63 -6.07 -15.11 22.57
C VAL A 63 -6.39 -15.16 24.07
N LEU A 64 -6.01 -14.12 24.83
CA LEU A 64 -6.29 -14.01 26.26
C LEU A 64 -7.79 -14.01 26.54
N VAL A 65 -8.56 -13.17 25.85
CA VAL A 65 -10.03 -13.13 26.01
C VAL A 65 -10.66 -14.46 25.64
N SER A 66 -10.23 -15.08 24.54
CA SER A 66 -10.72 -16.39 24.09
C SER A 66 -10.42 -17.49 25.11
N ALA A 67 -9.26 -17.44 25.76
CA ALA A 67 -8.84 -18.43 26.76
C ALA A 67 -9.48 -18.23 28.15
N THR A 68 -10.04 -17.06 28.45
CA THR A 68 -10.46 -16.71 29.83
C THR A 68 -11.90 -16.20 29.93
N LEU A 69 -12.20 -15.07 29.29
CA LEU A 69 -13.48 -14.39 29.42
C LEU A 69 -14.57 -15.04 28.58
N LEU A 70 -14.22 -15.61 27.42
CA LEU A 70 -15.19 -16.07 26.42
C LEU A 70 -16.20 -17.09 26.97
N ASP A 71 -15.81 -17.92 27.95
CA ASP A 71 -16.70 -18.88 28.62
C ASP A 71 -17.91 -18.21 29.29
N TYR A 72 -17.75 -16.96 29.75
CA TYR A 72 -18.73 -16.22 30.57
C TYR A 72 -19.51 -15.15 29.80
N MET A 73 -19.16 -14.90 28.53
CA MET A 73 -19.72 -13.78 27.76
C MET A 73 -21.13 -14.04 27.18
N GLY A 74 -21.70 -15.22 27.42
CA GLY A 74 -23.00 -15.58 26.87
C GLY A 74 -23.57 -16.88 27.43
N SER A 75 -24.74 -17.23 26.92
CA SER A 75 -25.43 -18.48 27.25
C SER A 75 -26.26 -18.93 26.04
N GLY A 76 -26.47 -20.23 25.91
CA GLY A 76 -27.25 -20.79 24.81
C GLY A 76 -27.10 -22.30 24.73
N PRO A 77 -28.01 -22.99 24.01
CA PRO A 77 -27.99 -24.45 23.88
C PRO A 77 -26.73 -24.96 23.16
N LYS A 78 -26.10 -24.11 22.34
CA LYS A 78 -24.84 -24.41 21.62
C LYS A 78 -23.62 -23.76 22.27
N TRP A 79 -23.75 -23.13 23.43
CA TRP A 79 -22.63 -22.44 24.08
C TRP A 79 -21.54 -23.40 24.56
N THR A 80 -21.86 -24.68 24.73
CA THR A 80 -20.87 -25.75 25.00
C THR A 80 -19.78 -25.83 23.93
N TYR A 81 -20.10 -25.53 22.67
CA TYR A 81 -19.11 -25.47 21.58
C TYR A 81 -18.13 -24.31 21.72
N ILE A 82 -18.56 -23.16 22.27
CA ILE A 82 -17.62 -22.06 22.59
C ILE A 82 -16.58 -22.56 23.60
N LYS A 83 -17.04 -23.30 24.61
CA LYS A 83 -16.16 -23.82 25.66
C LYS A 83 -15.17 -24.86 25.11
N SER A 84 -15.67 -25.87 24.38
CA SER A 84 -14.82 -26.95 23.87
C SER A 84 -13.92 -26.52 22.70
N ASP A 85 -14.46 -25.78 21.74
CA ASP A 85 -13.80 -25.57 20.45
C ASP A 85 -13.00 -24.26 20.39
N PHE A 86 -13.24 -23.33 21.32
CA PHE A 86 -12.51 -22.06 21.42
C PHE A 86 -11.71 -21.97 22.72
N SER A 87 -12.39 -21.96 23.87
CA SER A 87 -11.75 -21.68 25.16
C SER A 87 -10.73 -22.76 25.54
N GLU A 88 -11.11 -24.04 25.51
CA GLU A 88 -10.20 -25.15 25.82
C GLU A 88 -9.04 -25.26 24.81
N ASN A 89 -9.34 -25.14 23.52
CA ASN A 89 -8.31 -25.10 22.48
C ASN A 89 -7.32 -23.94 22.69
N CYS A 90 -7.81 -22.76 23.07
CA CYS A 90 -6.97 -21.62 23.42
C CYS A 90 -6.12 -21.84 24.66
N LYS A 91 -6.67 -22.43 25.73
CA LYS A 91 -5.91 -22.76 26.94
C LYS A 91 -4.73 -23.70 26.65
N LEU A 92 -4.88 -24.62 25.70
CA LEU A 92 -3.84 -25.58 25.33
C LEU A 92 -2.86 -25.06 24.26
N TYR A 93 -3.36 -24.31 23.26
CA TYR A 93 -2.61 -23.96 22.05
C TYR A 93 -2.41 -22.44 21.84
N TRP A 94 -2.63 -21.59 22.85
CA TRP A 94 -2.40 -20.14 22.77
C TRP A 94 -1.02 -19.79 22.18
N TRP A 95 0.02 -20.54 22.57
CA TRP A 95 1.40 -20.31 22.14
C TRP A 95 1.56 -20.48 20.63
N SER A 96 0.81 -21.41 20.02
CA SER A 96 0.88 -21.68 18.58
C SER A 96 0.27 -20.55 17.75
N SER A 97 -0.70 -19.83 18.31
CA SER A 97 -1.25 -18.61 17.70
C SER A 97 -0.27 -17.43 17.80
N LEU A 98 0.44 -17.28 18.92
CA LEU A 98 1.41 -16.18 19.11
C LEU A 98 2.74 -16.40 18.38
N LEU A 99 3.08 -17.66 18.10
CA LEU A 99 4.19 -18.04 17.24
C LEU A 99 3.80 -18.16 15.76
N TYR A 100 2.54 -17.87 15.41
CA TYR A 100 2.04 -17.90 14.03
C TYR A 100 2.24 -19.26 13.34
N CYS A 101 1.99 -20.36 14.05
CA CYS A 101 2.22 -21.74 13.57
C CYS A 101 1.05 -22.70 13.82
N GLN A 102 -0.12 -22.21 14.26
CA GLN A 102 -1.29 -23.04 14.52
C GLN A 102 -1.74 -23.84 13.27
N ASN A 103 -1.53 -23.30 12.06
CA ASN A 103 -1.81 -23.99 10.79
C ASN A 103 -0.89 -25.18 10.46
N TYR A 104 0.16 -25.40 11.25
CA TYR A 104 1.03 -26.58 11.17
C TYR A 104 0.97 -27.49 12.39
N VAL A 105 0.83 -26.92 13.59
CA VAL A 105 0.87 -27.66 14.86
C VAL A 105 -0.37 -28.55 15.03
N ASN A 106 -1.56 -27.95 15.10
CA ASN A 106 -2.79 -28.70 15.28
C ASN A 106 -3.96 -27.97 14.63
N VAL A 107 -4.27 -28.38 13.42
CA VAL A 107 -5.26 -27.72 12.56
C VAL A 107 -6.69 -27.86 13.12
N ASN A 108 -6.98 -28.98 13.79
CA ASN A 108 -8.30 -29.24 14.37
C ASN A 108 -8.53 -28.54 15.72
N LYS A 109 -7.46 -28.07 16.38
CA LYS A 109 -7.50 -27.45 17.70
C LYS A 109 -6.87 -26.06 17.70
N MET A 110 -7.13 -25.28 16.67
CA MET A 110 -6.69 -23.89 16.62
C MET A 110 -7.39 -23.06 17.70
N CYS A 111 -6.64 -22.19 18.36
CA CYS A 111 -7.20 -21.27 19.34
C CYS A 111 -8.09 -20.22 18.67
N VAL A 112 -7.51 -19.43 17.75
CA VAL A 112 -8.26 -18.41 17.00
C VAL A 112 -8.33 -18.87 15.54
N GLY A 113 -9.38 -19.61 15.20
CA GLY A 113 -9.45 -20.35 13.94
C GLY A 113 -9.20 -19.49 12.70
N HIS A 114 -9.76 -18.27 12.62
CA HIS A 114 -9.64 -17.41 11.44
C HIS A 114 -8.27 -16.77 11.25
N THR A 115 -7.40 -16.74 12.27
CA THR A 115 -6.06 -16.13 12.18
C THR A 115 -5.06 -17.02 11.46
N TRP A 116 -5.46 -18.19 10.95
CA TRP A 116 -4.63 -19.03 10.07
C TRP A 116 -4.03 -18.24 8.89
N TYR A 117 -4.72 -17.21 8.39
CA TYR A 117 -4.19 -16.33 7.36
C TYR A 117 -3.00 -15.50 7.86
N LEU A 118 -3.06 -14.99 9.10
CA LEU A 118 -1.94 -14.26 9.71
C LEU A 118 -0.72 -15.18 9.87
N ASP A 119 -0.94 -16.48 10.14
CA ASP A 119 0.16 -17.44 10.19
C ASP A 119 0.90 -17.53 8.86
N ILE A 120 0.13 -17.71 7.77
CA ILE A 120 0.68 -17.80 6.41
C ILE A 120 1.46 -16.54 6.07
N ASP A 121 0.87 -15.37 6.33
CA ASP A 121 1.46 -14.07 6.03
C ASP A 121 2.75 -13.83 6.85
N MET A 122 2.78 -14.21 8.13
CA MET A 122 3.98 -14.13 8.96
C MET A 122 5.05 -15.13 8.50
N GLN A 123 4.68 -16.37 8.17
CA GLN A 123 5.62 -17.39 7.71
C GLN A 123 6.28 -17.00 6.38
N LEU A 124 5.51 -16.48 5.43
CA LEU A 124 6.05 -15.98 4.16
C LEU A 124 6.91 -14.72 4.38
N TYR A 125 6.55 -13.87 5.35
CA TYR A 125 7.39 -12.75 5.74
C TYR A 125 8.73 -13.19 6.37
N LEU A 126 8.74 -14.25 7.17
CA LEU A 126 9.98 -14.81 7.71
C LEU A 126 10.92 -15.27 6.59
N VAL A 127 10.40 -15.86 5.52
CA VAL A 127 11.19 -16.27 4.34
C VAL A 127 11.59 -15.07 3.46
N SER A 128 10.84 -13.97 3.52
CA SER A 128 11.02 -12.83 2.60
C SER A 128 12.44 -12.25 2.50
N PRO A 129 13.27 -12.14 3.56
CA PRO A 129 14.62 -11.56 3.42
C PRO A 129 15.51 -12.31 2.44
N ILE A 130 15.36 -13.62 2.31
CA ILE A 130 16.12 -14.42 1.33
C ILE A 130 15.77 -13.95 -0.09
N ILE A 131 14.47 -13.83 -0.36
CA ILE A 131 13.95 -13.36 -1.66
C ILE A 131 14.39 -11.91 -1.92
N LEU A 132 14.25 -11.03 -0.92
CA LEU A 132 14.60 -9.61 -1.03
C LEU A 132 16.10 -9.39 -1.30
N LEU A 133 16.97 -10.11 -0.60
CA LEU A 133 18.42 -10.00 -0.78
C LEU A 133 18.87 -10.57 -2.14
N LEU A 134 18.25 -11.67 -2.60
CA LEU A 134 18.49 -12.23 -3.92
C LEU A 134 18.06 -11.25 -5.02
N LEU A 135 16.87 -10.65 -4.91
CA LEU A 135 16.38 -9.66 -5.87
C LEU A 135 17.26 -8.41 -5.91
N TRP A 136 17.80 -7.96 -4.76
CA TRP A 136 18.66 -6.78 -4.71
C TRP A 136 20.07 -7.03 -5.26
N LYS A 137 20.71 -8.13 -4.86
CA LYS A 137 22.12 -8.40 -5.22
C LYS A 137 22.26 -9.10 -6.58
N TYR A 138 21.35 -10.01 -6.90
CA TYR A 138 21.42 -10.87 -8.09
C TYR A 138 20.07 -10.87 -8.83
N HIS A 139 19.61 -9.71 -9.29
CA HIS A 139 18.25 -9.51 -9.79
C HIS A 139 17.80 -10.52 -10.86
N LYS A 140 18.65 -10.93 -11.81
CA LYS A 140 18.30 -11.94 -12.83
C LYS A 140 18.03 -13.31 -12.21
N VAL A 141 18.95 -13.79 -11.36
CA VAL A 141 18.84 -15.08 -10.68
C VAL A 141 17.65 -15.07 -9.72
N GLY A 142 17.48 -13.99 -8.95
CA GLY A 142 16.36 -13.81 -8.04
C GLY A 142 15.01 -13.86 -8.75
N LEU A 143 14.89 -13.22 -9.92
CA LEU A 143 13.66 -13.24 -10.72
C LEU A 143 13.38 -14.63 -11.30
N THR A 144 14.38 -15.32 -11.84
CA THR A 144 14.24 -16.69 -12.35
C THR A 144 13.81 -17.66 -11.25
N LEU A 145 14.45 -17.61 -10.09
CA LEU A 145 14.08 -18.45 -8.93
C LEU A 145 12.67 -18.14 -8.43
N LEU A 146 12.26 -16.88 -8.46
CA LEU A 146 10.91 -16.47 -8.05
C LEU A 146 9.84 -17.02 -8.99
N ILE A 147 10.04 -16.96 -10.31
CA ILE A 147 9.12 -17.54 -11.31
C ILE A 147 9.05 -19.06 -11.16
N ILE A 148 10.20 -19.73 -10.99
CA ILE A 148 10.23 -21.18 -10.72
C ILE A 148 9.46 -21.51 -9.44
N SER A 149 9.64 -20.72 -8.38
CA SER A 149 8.92 -20.92 -7.11
C SER A 149 7.41 -20.78 -7.28
N VAL A 150 6.93 -19.81 -8.08
CA VAL A 150 5.49 -19.69 -8.39
C VAL A 150 4.97 -20.97 -9.05
N ILE A 151 5.67 -21.49 -10.06
CA ILE A 151 5.27 -22.73 -10.76
C ILE A 151 5.23 -23.91 -9.77
N ILE A 152 6.25 -24.05 -8.92
CA ILE A 152 6.30 -25.10 -7.88
C ILE A 152 5.08 -24.99 -6.97
N PHE A 153 4.78 -23.81 -6.42
CA PHE A 153 3.65 -23.64 -5.50
C PHE A 153 2.28 -23.67 -6.17
N ILE A 154 2.19 -23.70 -7.50
CA ILE A 154 0.97 -24.05 -8.26
C ILE A 154 0.86 -25.58 -8.42
N THR A 155 1.98 -26.27 -8.65
CA THR A 155 1.99 -27.73 -8.83
C THR A 155 1.73 -28.50 -7.53
N VAL A 156 2.12 -27.96 -6.37
CA VAL A 156 1.89 -28.59 -5.06
C VAL A 156 0.39 -28.78 -4.75
N PRO A 157 -0.48 -27.75 -4.80
CA PRO A 157 -1.91 -27.94 -4.58
C PRO A 157 -2.57 -28.83 -5.65
N PHE A 158 -2.08 -28.80 -6.90
CA PHE A 158 -2.52 -29.76 -7.93
C PHE A 158 -2.25 -31.20 -7.50
N TYR A 159 -1.01 -31.49 -7.09
CA TYR A 159 -0.60 -32.82 -6.65
C TYR A 159 -1.39 -33.29 -5.43
N ILE A 160 -1.56 -32.43 -4.42
CA ILE A 160 -2.36 -32.76 -3.22
C ILE A 160 -3.81 -33.04 -3.60
N ALA A 161 -4.43 -32.17 -4.42
CA ALA A 161 -5.80 -32.36 -4.86
C ALA A 161 -6.00 -33.63 -5.69
N PHE A 162 -5.06 -33.92 -6.58
CA PHE A 162 -5.08 -35.13 -7.39
C PHE A 162 -4.92 -36.37 -6.52
N ARG A 163 -3.95 -36.40 -5.60
CA ARG A 163 -3.67 -37.55 -4.73
C ARG A 163 -4.82 -37.84 -3.77
N ASP A 164 -5.32 -36.81 -3.09
CA ASP A 164 -6.28 -36.95 -1.98
C ASP A 164 -7.75 -36.92 -2.45
N GLU A 165 -8.00 -36.86 -3.77
CA GLU A 165 -9.32 -36.78 -4.39
C GLU A 165 -10.17 -35.63 -3.77
N LEU A 166 -9.54 -34.46 -3.68
CA LEU A 166 -10.18 -33.28 -3.10
C LEU A 166 -11.29 -32.74 -4.00
N ALA A 167 -12.39 -32.31 -3.38
CA ALA A 167 -13.41 -31.52 -4.04
C ALA A 167 -12.95 -30.06 -4.20
N GLY A 168 -13.23 -29.44 -5.34
CA GLY A 168 -12.79 -28.09 -5.68
C GLY A 168 -13.45 -26.98 -4.85
N ILE A 169 -14.59 -27.27 -4.21
CA ILE A 169 -15.32 -26.34 -3.34
C ILE A 169 -15.65 -26.99 -2.00
N ILE A 170 -15.66 -26.18 -0.93
CA ILE A 170 -15.94 -26.61 0.45
C ILE A 170 -17.36 -27.18 0.60
N THR A 171 -18.32 -26.66 -0.17
CA THR A 171 -19.72 -27.07 -0.12
C THR A 171 -20.07 -28.17 -1.11
N ASN A 172 -19.07 -28.90 -1.64
CA ASN A 172 -19.38 -30.01 -2.52
C ASN A 172 -20.12 -31.10 -1.73
N PHE A 173 -21.19 -31.66 -2.31
CA PHE A 173 -22.00 -32.70 -1.69
C PHE A 173 -21.38 -34.10 -1.82
N TYR A 174 -20.15 -34.19 -2.31
CA TYR A 174 -19.47 -35.45 -2.52
C TYR A 174 -19.15 -36.15 -1.18
N PRO A 175 -19.72 -37.34 -0.89
CA PRO A 175 -19.59 -37.99 0.41
C PRO A 175 -18.21 -38.60 0.68
N ARG A 176 -17.32 -38.62 -0.32
CA ARG A 176 -16.04 -39.36 -0.26
C ARG A 176 -14.88 -38.56 0.33
N THR A 177 -14.96 -37.23 0.36
CA THR A 177 -13.91 -36.40 0.97
C THR A 177 -14.39 -35.80 2.29
N PRO A 178 -13.87 -36.28 3.45
CA PRO A 178 -14.11 -35.62 4.72
C PRO A 178 -13.72 -34.15 4.62
N LYS A 179 -14.60 -33.24 5.04
CA LYS A 179 -14.34 -31.79 5.06
C LYS A 179 -13.01 -31.47 5.75
N ASP A 180 -12.66 -32.27 6.76
CA ASP A 180 -11.41 -32.17 7.50
C ASP A 180 -10.18 -32.34 6.62
N LYS A 181 -10.19 -33.25 5.63
CA LYS A 181 -9.06 -33.41 4.70
C LYS A 181 -8.87 -32.19 3.81
N PHE A 182 -9.96 -31.60 3.30
CA PHE A 182 -9.86 -30.38 2.49
C PHE A 182 -9.29 -29.22 3.31
N MET A 183 -9.79 -29.03 4.53
CA MET A 183 -9.31 -27.95 5.40
C MET A 183 -7.86 -28.16 5.82
N ASN A 184 -7.52 -29.38 6.24
CA ASN A 184 -6.21 -29.70 6.83
C ASN A 184 -5.10 -29.89 5.81
N ASN A 185 -5.38 -30.42 4.63
CA ASN A 185 -4.32 -30.68 3.64
C ASN A 185 -4.20 -29.56 2.62
N TYR A 186 -5.28 -28.81 2.35
CA TYR A 186 -5.29 -27.78 1.33
C TYR A 186 -5.55 -26.37 1.86
N TYR A 187 -6.68 -26.13 2.52
CA TYR A 187 -7.15 -24.75 2.73
C TYR A 187 -6.24 -23.93 3.66
N LEU A 188 -5.75 -24.54 4.74
CA LEU A 188 -5.06 -23.87 5.85
C LEU A 188 -3.52 -23.88 5.72
N ARG A 189 -2.96 -24.66 4.80
CA ARG A 189 -1.51 -24.83 4.67
C ARG A 189 -0.86 -23.65 3.93
N THR A 190 0.35 -23.28 4.35
CA THR A 190 1.08 -22.14 3.76
C THR A 190 1.56 -22.44 2.34
N HIS A 191 2.09 -23.65 2.10
CA HIS A 191 2.63 -24.02 0.78
C HIS A 191 1.55 -24.10 -0.33
N THR A 192 0.28 -24.36 0.01
CA THR A 192 -0.83 -24.33 -0.96
C THR A 192 -1.32 -22.92 -1.26
N ARG A 193 -0.88 -21.92 -0.48
CA ARG A 193 -1.28 -20.50 -0.55
C ARG A 193 -0.14 -19.55 -0.91
N ALA A 194 1.09 -20.06 -1.04
CA ALA A 194 2.26 -19.23 -1.29
C ALA A 194 2.25 -18.55 -2.67
N ALA A 195 1.63 -19.16 -3.69
CA ALA A 195 1.64 -18.65 -5.06
C ALA A 195 1.06 -17.21 -5.20
N PRO A 196 -0.16 -16.90 -4.69
CA PRO A 196 -0.67 -15.52 -4.66
C PRO A 196 0.28 -14.49 -4.04
N TRP A 197 0.94 -14.84 -2.93
CA TRP A 197 1.88 -13.95 -2.27
C TRP A 197 3.14 -13.70 -3.12
N LEU A 198 3.67 -14.73 -3.76
CA LEU A 198 4.83 -14.61 -4.67
C LEU A 198 4.49 -13.81 -5.95
N ILE A 199 3.25 -13.92 -6.46
CA ILE A 199 2.75 -13.04 -7.53
C ILE A 199 2.74 -11.57 -7.05
N GLY A 200 2.35 -11.34 -5.79
CA GLY A 200 2.50 -10.04 -5.13
C GLY A 200 3.94 -9.54 -5.10
N VAL A 201 4.90 -10.40 -4.72
CA VAL A 201 6.34 -10.06 -4.72
C VAL A 201 6.82 -9.64 -6.12
N LEU A 202 6.43 -10.38 -7.17
CA LEU A 202 6.73 -10.04 -8.57
C LEU A 202 6.18 -8.67 -8.96
N LEU A 203 4.91 -8.41 -8.61
CA LEU A 203 4.25 -7.13 -8.83
C LEU A 203 4.98 -5.98 -8.12
N GLY A 204 5.31 -6.15 -6.84
CA GLY A 204 6.02 -5.15 -6.04
C GLY A 204 7.39 -4.82 -6.61
N TYR A 205 8.12 -5.83 -7.10
CA TYR A 205 9.38 -5.65 -7.80
C TYR A 205 9.19 -4.86 -9.10
N ALA A 206 8.25 -5.26 -9.95
CA ALA A 206 7.96 -4.58 -11.21
C ALA A 206 7.58 -3.10 -11.01
N ILE A 207 6.73 -2.80 -10.02
CA ILE A 207 6.34 -1.42 -9.67
C ILE A 207 7.57 -0.61 -9.24
N SER A 208 8.44 -1.20 -8.42
CA SER A 208 9.63 -0.52 -7.92
C SER A 208 10.63 -0.20 -9.03
N GLU A 209 10.75 -1.06 -10.04
CA GLU A 209 11.64 -0.86 -11.18
C GLU A 209 11.18 0.32 -12.02
N VAL A 210 9.90 0.38 -12.39
CA VAL A 210 9.35 1.50 -13.17
C VAL A 210 9.47 2.82 -12.41
N LYS A 211 9.04 2.85 -11.14
CA LYS A 211 8.98 4.09 -10.36
C LYS A 211 10.36 4.67 -10.05
N TYR A 212 11.37 3.83 -9.83
CA TYR A 212 12.64 4.29 -9.31
C TYR A 212 13.81 4.23 -10.31
N LYS A 213 13.73 3.46 -11.40
CA LYS A 213 14.74 3.51 -12.46
C LYS A 213 14.44 4.60 -13.51
N ASN A 214 13.43 5.45 -13.28
CA ASN A 214 12.93 6.43 -14.27
C ASN A 214 12.69 5.81 -15.65
N LEU A 215 12.37 4.51 -15.72
CA LEU A 215 11.90 3.94 -16.97
C LEU A 215 10.57 4.61 -17.27
N SER A 216 10.50 5.32 -18.40
CA SER A 216 9.23 5.78 -18.95
C SER A 216 8.24 4.63 -18.91
N CYS A 217 7.06 4.85 -18.31
CA CYS A 217 6.01 3.84 -18.27
C CYS A 217 5.84 3.27 -19.68
N PRO A 218 5.85 1.94 -19.87
CA PRO A 218 5.67 1.38 -21.20
C PRO A 218 4.35 1.90 -21.74
N LYS A 219 4.38 2.63 -22.85
CA LYS A 219 3.17 3.16 -23.47
C LYS A 219 2.38 1.99 -24.06
N ILE A 220 1.44 1.45 -23.29
CA ILE A 220 0.55 0.39 -23.73
C ILE A 220 -0.53 0.98 -24.64
N ASN A 221 -0.82 0.30 -25.75
CA ASN A 221 -1.93 0.68 -26.63
C ASN A 221 -3.26 0.71 -25.86
N LYS A 222 -4.07 1.76 -26.04
CA LYS A 222 -5.39 1.92 -25.40
C LYS A 222 -6.29 0.70 -25.61
N GLY A 223 -6.31 0.15 -26.82
CA GLY A 223 -7.11 -1.05 -27.13
C GLY A 223 -6.68 -2.27 -26.31
N LEU A 224 -5.38 -2.43 -26.06
CA LEU A 224 -4.84 -3.52 -25.25
C LEU A 224 -5.18 -3.36 -23.76
N VAL A 225 -5.18 -2.13 -23.25
CA VAL A 225 -5.61 -1.83 -21.86
C VAL A 225 -7.10 -2.16 -21.66
N ILE A 226 -7.96 -1.76 -22.61
CA ILE A 226 -9.40 -2.07 -22.57
C ILE A 226 -9.61 -3.58 -22.63
N LEU A 227 -8.92 -4.27 -23.55
CA LEU A 227 -8.97 -5.73 -23.66
C LEU A 227 -8.55 -6.40 -22.34
N ALA A 228 -7.46 -5.93 -21.72
CA ALA A 228 -7.00 -6.46 -20.44
C ALA A 228 -8.00 -6.25 -19.30
N TRP A 229 -8.72 -5.12 -19.26
CA TRP A 229 -9.82 -4.90 -18.31
C TRP A 229 -11.01 -5.83 -18.54
N ILE A 230 -11.41 -6.06 -19.81
CA ILE A 230 -12.48 -6.99 -20.17
C ILE A 230 -12.11 -8.42 -19.77
N ILE A 231 -10.89 -8.85 -20.11
CA ILE A 231 -10.36 -10.17 -19.73
C ILE A 231 -10.32 -10.30 -18.20
N CYS A 232 -9.82 -9.28 -17.49
CA CYS A 232 -9.76 -9.28 -16.03
C CYS A 232 -11.15 -9.46 -15.41
N LEU A 233 -12.15 -8.70 -15.88
CA LEU A 233 -13.53 -8.82 -15.42
C LEU A 233 -14.13 -10.19 -15.72
N ALA A 234 -13.94 -10.72 -16.93
CA ALA A 234 -14.42 -12.04 -17.32
C ALA A 234 -13.79 -13.16 -16.47
N VAL A 235 -12.50 -13.05 -16.16
CA VAL A 235 -11.78 -14.02 -15.32
C VAL A 235 -12.25 -13.94 -13.86
N ILE A 236 -12.48 -12.74 -13.31
CA ILE A 236 -13.04 -12.55 -11.96
C ILE A 236 -14.43 -13.20 -11.88
N LEU A 237 -15.31 -12.95 -12.85
CA LEU A 237 -16.63 -13.58 -12.91
C LEU A 237 -16.54 -15.10 -13.04
N THR A 238 -15.60 -15.60 -13.84
CA THR A 238 -15.34 -17.05 -13.97
C THR A 238 -14.84 -17.66 -12.66
N CYS A 239 -13.96 -17.00 -11.92
CA CYS A 239 -13.50 -17.47 -10.61
C CYS A 239 -14.65 -17.56 -9.61
N LEU A 240 -15.58 -16.59 -9.65
CA LEU A 240 -16.73 -16.54 -8.75
C LEU A 240 -17.80 -17.57 -9.11
N PHE A 241 -18.16 -17.72 -10.39
CA PHE A 241 -19.34 -18.48 -10.81
C PHE A 241 -19.03 -19.72 -11.67
N GLY A 242 -17.90 -19.75 -12.38
CA GLY A 242 -17.61 -20.74 -13.42
C GLY A 242 -17.53 -22.18 -12.94
N GLY A 243 -17.20 -22.41 -11.66
CA GLY A 243 -17.13 -23.75 -11.07
C GLY A 243 -18.49 -24.33 -10.65
N HIS A 244 -19.60 -23.62 -10.82
CA HIS A 244 -20.88 -23.98 -10.20
C HIS A 244 -21.43 -25.34 -10.67
N SER A 245 -21.56 -25.54 -11.99
CA SER A 245 -22.15 -26.76 -12.56
C SER A 245 -21.22 -27.96 -12.46
N THR A 246 -19.94 -27.79 -12.82
CA THR A 246 -18.96 -28.88 -12.87
C THR A 246 -18.54 -29.36 -11.48
N LEU A 247 -18.33 -28.46 -10.52
CA LEU A 247 -17.85 -28.83 -9.19
C LEU A 247 -18.96 -29.28 -8.24
N ARG A 248 -20.23 -29.19 -8.66
CA ARG A 248 -21.39 -29.72 -7.93
C ARG A 248 -22.07 -30.88 -8.65
N SER A 249 -21.47 -31.35 -9.75
CA SER A 249 -21.93 -32.54 -10.43
C SER A 249 -21.82 -33.76 -9.49
N PRO A 250 -22.79 -34.69 -9.50
CA PRO A 250 -22.67 -35.97 -8.79
C PRO A 250 -21.49 -36.82 -9.31
N ASP A 251 -21.07 -36.60 -10.57
CA ASP A 251 -19.92 -37.26 -11.17
C ASP A 251 -18.62 -36.54 -10.77
N TYR A 252 -17.77 -37.23 -10.00
CA TYR A 252 -16.51 -36.68 -9.55
C TYR A 252 -15.45 -36.71 -10.65
N ASP A 253 -15.20 -35.55 -11.26
CA ASP A 253 -14.07 -35.34 -12.16
C ASP A 253 -12.78 -35.01 -11.37
N ARG A 254 -11.92 -36.02 -11.20
CA ARG A 254 -10.64 -35.87 -10.48
C ARG A 254 -9.73 -34.80 -11.10
N LEU A 255 -9.63 -34.75 -12.42
CA LEU A 255 -8.71 -33.82 -13.10
C LEU A 255 -9.25 -32.38 -13.02
N GLY A 256 -10.52 -32.16 -13.30
CA GLY A 256 -11.16 -30.85 -13.20
C GLY A 256 -11.05 -30.25 -11.80
N ASN A 257 -11.29 -31.05 -10.76
CA ASN A 257 -11.15 -30.59 -9.37
C ASN A 257 -9.68 -30.22 -9.04
N ALA A 258 -8.71 -31.02 -9.47
CA ALA A 258 -7.29 -30.75 -9.23
C ALA A 258 -6.80 -29.48 -9.93
N PHE A 259 -7.17 -29.28 -11.21
CA PHE A 259 -6.86 -28.05 -11.94
C PHE A 259 -7.54 -26.83 -11.33
N TYR A 260 -8.80 -26.95 -10.95
CA TYR A 260 -9.52 -25.85 -10.30
C TYR A 260 -8.83 -25.41 -9.01
N ILE A 261 -8.49 -26.36 -8.13
CA ILE A 261 -7.80 -26.12 -6.87
C ILE A 261 -6.44 -25.44 -7.07
N ALA A 262 -5.70 -25.87 -8.09
CA ALA A 262 -4.37 -25.36 -8.39
C ALA A 262 -4.39 -23.94 -8.99
N LEU A 263 -5.36 -23.65 -9.87
CA LEU A 263 -5.35 -22.45 -10.70
C LEU A 263 -6.21 -21.31 -10.17
N ILE A 264 -7.31 -21.57 -9.46
CA ILE A 264 -8.26 -20.53 -9.09
C ILE A 264 -7.61 -19.38 -8.31
N ARG A 265 -6.73 -19.69 -7.36
CA ARG A 265 -6.07 -18.67 -6.51
C ARG A 265 -4.97 -17.90 -7.24
N PRO A 266 -4.03 -18.54 -7.96
CA PRO A 266 -3.08 -17.82 -8.80
C PRO A 266 -3.73 -16.94 -9.86
N VAL A 267 -4.79 -17.43 -10.52
CA VAL A 267 -5.53 -16.67 -11.54
C VAL A 267 -6.21 -15.45 -10.91
N TRP A 268 -6.88 -15.62 -9.77
CA TRP A 268 -7.41 -14.49 -9.00
C TRP A 268 -6.33 -13.48 -8.61
N ALA A 269 -5.18 -13.97 -8.14
CA ALA A 269 -4.04 -13.15 -7.76
C ALA A 269 -3.47 -12.33 -8.93
N LEU A 270 -3.42 -12.90 -10.14
CA LEU A 270 -3.03 -12.18 -11.36
C LEU A 270 -4.01 -11.06 -11.72
N CYS A 271 -5.32 -11.29 -11.57
CA CYS A 271 -6.33 -10.25 -11.77
C CYS A 271 -6.16 -9.10 -10.76
N VAL A 272 -5.98 -9.41 -9.48
CA VAL A 272 -5.72 -8.39 -8.45
C VAL A 272 -4.41 -7.65 -8.73
N ALA A 273 -3.36 -8.36 -9.15
CA ALA A 273 -2.09 -7.76 -9.52
C ALA A 273 -2.21 -6.82 -10.73
N TRP A 274 -3.01 -7.20 -11.74
CA TRP A 274 -3.34 -6.33 -12.87
C TRP A 274 -4.06 -5.06 -12.42
N ILE A 275 -5.07 -5.17 -11.55
CA ILE A 275 -5.81 -4.01 -11.02
C ILE A 275 -4.85 -3.04 -10.32
N ILE A 276 -3.99 -3.55 -9.44
CA ILE A 276 -3.00 -2.74 -8.72
C ILE A 276 -2.01 -2.09 -9.71
N TRP A 277 -1.47 -2.87 -10.66
CA TRP A 277 -0.57 -2.36 -11.68
C TRP A 277 -1.21 -1.25 -12.52
N ALA A 278 -2.41 -1.49 -13.03
CA ALA A 278 -3.15 -0.54 -13.85
C ALA A 278 -3.41 0.77 -13.07
N CYS A 279 -3.80 0.68 -11.80
CA CYS A 279 -3.99 1.87 -10.98
C CYS A 279 -2.69 2.65 -10.75
N VAL A 280 -1.59 1.97 -10.42
CA VAL A 280 -0.28 2.59 -10.17
C VAL A 280 0.30 3.25 -11.43
N MET A 281 0.07 2.66 -12.60
CA MET A 281 0.55 3.18 -13.89
C MET A 281 -0.37 4.22 -14.53
N GLY A 282 -1.50 4.56 -13.90
CA GLY A 282 -2.46 5.55 -14.42
C GLY A 282 -3.48 5.00 -15.45
N TYR A 283 -3.56 3.68 -15.62
CA TYR A 283 -4.56 2.99 -16.45
C TYR A 283 -5.87 2.65 -15.71
N GLY A 284 -6.08 3.22 -14.52
CA GLY A 284 -7.22 2.98 -13.62
C GLY A 284 -8.54 3.67 -14.03
N GLY A 285 -8.75 3.93 -15.33
CA GLY A 285 -10.07 4.25 -15.86
C GLY A 285 -10.25 5.58 -16.58
N ASN A 286 -9.21 6.20 -17.16
CA ASN A 286 -9.47 7.14 -18.25
C ASN A 286 -8.64 6.84 -19.50
N PRO A 287 -9.15 5.99 -20.42
CA PRO A 287 -8.63 5.92 -21.79
C PRO A 287 -8.95 7.18 -22.63
N PHE A 288 -9.84 8.05 -22.14
CA PHE A 288 -10.62 9.01 -22.94
C PHE A 288 -10.40 10.49 -22.63
N GLU A 289 -9.47 10.85 -21.74
CA GLU A 289 -8.87 12.17 -21.83
C GLU A 289 -7.59 12.04 -22.66
N GLU A 290 -7.57 12.69 -23.81
CA GLU A 290 -6.33 13.25 -24.33
C GLU A 290 -5.62 14.02 -23.22
N PHE A 291 -4.34 14.30 -23.41
CA PHE A 291 -3.67 15.38 -22.71
C PHE A 291 -4.33 16.72 -23.13
N GLY A 292 -5.60 16.90 -22.74
CA GLY A 292 -6.44 18.03 -23.06
C GLY A 292 -6.22 19.11 -22.02
N GLU A 293 -5.50 20.14 -22.45
CA GLU A 293 -6.01 21.51 -22.43
C GLU A 293 -7.43 21.60 -21.86
N ASP A 294 -7.55 22.09 -20.63
CA ASP A 294 -8.70 22.87 -20.16
C ASP A 294 -8.49 23.21 -18.68
N LEU A 295 -7.55 24.12 -18.49
CA LEU A 295 -7.63 25.12 -17.43
C LEU A 295 -7.14 26.40 -18.08
N ILE A 296 -8.09 27.30 -18.34
CA ILE A 296 -7.85 28.62 -18.91
C ILE A 296 -6.71 29.27 -18.13
N ALA A 297 -5.56 29.36 -18.78
CA ALA A 297 -4.40 30.07 -18.26
C ALA A 297 -4.74 31.56 -18.26
N ILE A 298 -4.76 32.16 -17.07
CA ILE A 298 -4.60 33.61 -16.97
C ILE A 298 -3.09 33.83 -17.03
N ASP A 299 -2.61 34.18 -18.22
CA ASP A 299 -1.23 34.55 -18.49
C ASP A 299 -0.86 35.79 -17.66
N THR A 300 0.26 35.76 -16.95
CA THR A 300 0.86 36.91 -16.28
C THR A 300 1.23 38.05 -17.23
N ARG A 301 1.28 37.82 -18.55
CA ARG A 301 1.37 38.89 -19.55
C ARG A 301 0.09 39.70 -19.68
N THR A 302 -1.07 39.16 -19.32
CA THR A 302 -2.36 39.86 -19.44
C THR A 302 -2.66 40.82 -18.29
N ILE A 303 -1.80 40.87 -17.26
CA ILE A 303 -1.90 41.83 -16.13
C ILE A 303 -0.93 43.00 -16.29
N ILE A 304 -0.04 42.96 -17.27
CA ILE A 304 0.83 44.12 -17.58
C ILE A 304 0.11 44.94 -18.65
N ASP A 305 -0.78 45.82 -18.21
CA ASP A 305 -1.31 46.90 -19.03
C ASP A 305 -0.14 47.64 -19.73
N ASN A 306 -0.35 48.09 -20.97
CA ASN A 306 0.66 48.72 -21.84
C ASN A 306 1.29 49.98 -21.23
N SER A 307 0.77 50.45 -20.09
CA SER A 307 1.33 51.51 -19.25
C SER A 307 2.53 51.06 -18.39
N GLY A 308 2.65 49.77 -18.01
CA GLY A 308 3.73 49.25 -17.17
C GLY A 308 5.04 48.96 -17.92
N VAL A 309 4.96 48.64 -19.21
CA VAL A 309 6.14 48.39 -20.07
C VAL A 309 6.89 49.68 -20.38
N ALA A 310 6.21 50.84 -20.39
CA ALA A 310 6.85 52.15 -20.54
C ALA A 310 7.71 52.52 -19.32
N CYS A 311 7.24 52.20 -18.10
CA CYS A 311 7.96 52.46 -16.86
C CYS A 311 9.23 51.59 -16.72
N LEU A 312 9.19 50.34 -17.19
CA LEU A 312 10.38 49.46 -17.20
C LEU A 312 11.44 49.88 -18.22
N LYS A 313 11.04 50.53 -19.33
CA LYS A 313 11.99 51.11 -20.31
C LYS A 313 12.64 52.41 -19.82
N GLU A 314 11.98 53.19 -18.97
CA GLU A 314 12.59 54.37 -18.32
C GLU A 314 13.62 53.98 -17.24
N ILE A 315 13.44 52.83 -16.57
CA ILE A 315 14.43 52.29 -15.61
C ILE A 315 15.70 51.80 -16.35
N GLU A 316 15.58 51.37 -17.61
CA GLU A 316 16.72 50.98 -18.44
C GLU A 316 17.58 52.20 -18.86
N GLN A 317 17.00 53.41 -18.89
CA GLN A 317 17.71 54.65 -19.21
C GLN A 317 18.33 55.35 -17.98
N THR A 318 18.01 54.90 -16.76
CA THR A 318 18.55 55.44 -15.50
C THR A 318 19.60 54.52 -14.88
N GLY A 319 20.58 54.09 -15.67
CA GLY A 319 21.95 53.82 -15.20
C GLY A 319 22.16 52.80 -14.06
N VAL A 320 21.24 51.89 -13.77
CA VAL A 320 21.50 50.78 -12.84
C VAL A 320 21.98 49.57 -13.65
N GLN A 321 23.29 49.39 -13.68
CA GLN A 321 23.97 48.24 -14.28
C GLN A 321 23.42 46.92 -13.71
N ILE A 322 22.72 46.14 -14.54
CA ILE A 322 22.57 44.70 -14.36
C ILE A 322 23.65 44.04 -15.24
N GLU A 323 24.82 43.79 -14.68
CA GLU A 323 25.82 42.90 -15.29
C GLU A 323 25.33 41.44 -15.24
N SER A 324 24.34 41.11 -16.06
CA SER A 324 23.99 39.71 -16.31
C SER A 324 24.94 39.13 -17.35
N ARG A 325 26.00 38.49 -16.83
CA ARG A 325 26.83 37.44 -17.45
C ARG A 325 26.53 37.12 -18.92
N LYS A 326 27.48 37.46 -19.80
CA LYS A 326 27.64 36.80 -21.11
C LYS A 326 27.94 35.31 -20.89
N LEU A 327 26.92 34.47 -20.77
CA LEU A 327 27.09 33.01 -20.73
C LEU A 327 26.67 32.42 -22.07
N ASN A 328 27.60 31.71 -22.72
CA ASN A 328 27.33 30.94 -23.92
C ASN A 328 26.53 29.68 -23.54
N MET A 329 25.24 29.66 -23.88
CA MET A 329 24.33 28.57 -23.50
C MET A 329 24.72 27.22 -24.11
N ASP A 330 25.36 27.21 -25.28
CA ASP A 330 25.84 25.98 -25.91
C ASP A 330 26.99 25.34 -25.12
N GLU A 331 27.83 26.17 -24.49
CA GLU A 331 28.91 25.70 -23.62
C GLU A 331 28.37 25.15 -22.30
N PHE A 332 27.35 25.80 -21.73
CA PHE A 332 26.70 25.35 -20.49
C PHE A 332 26.08 23.95 -20.62
N PHE A 333 25.29 23.72 -21.67
CA PHE A 333 24.63 22.42 -21.87
C PHE A 333 25.58 21.30 -22.29
N ARG A 334 26.78 21.62 -22.79
CA ARG A 334 27.78 20.61 -23.16
C ARG A 334 28.35 19.87 -21.94
N TYR A 335 28.32 20.48 -20.75
CA TYR A 335 28.86 19.91 -19.51
C TYR A 335 27.79 19.37 -18.54
N GLU A 336 26.50 19.68 -18.77
CA GLU A 336 25.40 19.26 -17.89
C GLU A 336 24.86 17.84 -18.20
N ASN A 337 25.22 17.28 -19.36
CA ASN A 337 24.82 15.94 -19.83
C ASN A 337 25.76 14.79 -19.35
N GLN A 338 26.33 14.87 -18.14
CA GLN A 338 27.13 13.80 -17.55
C GLN A 338 26.42 13.13 -16.36
N GLU A 339 26.71 11.84 -16.12
CA GLU A 339 26.06 11.03 -15.06
C GLU A 339 26.28 11.57 -13.63
N PHE A 340 27.17 12.55 -13.46
CA PHE A 340 27.43 13.27 -12.22
C PHE A 340 27.63 14.77 -12.52
N PRO A 341 27.13 15.68 -11.66
CA PRO A 341 27.28 17.12 -11.90
C PRO A 341 28.77 17.50 -11.79
N PRO A 342 29.31 18.37 -12.66
CA PRO A 342 30.70 18.79 -12.59
C PRO A 342 30.93 19.58 -11.30
N SER A 343 31.50 18.92 -10.29
CA SER A 343 32.24 19.62 -9.24
C SER A 343 33.43 20.29 -9.91
N ILE A 344 33.60 21.60 -9.69
CA ILE A 344 34.75 22.40 -10.15
C ILE A 344 36.03 21.55 -10.09
N SER A 345 36.67 21.34 -11.25
CA SER A 345 37.92 20.60 -11.32
C SER A 345 38.98 21.36 -10.54
N LEU A 346 39.66 20.66 -9.63
CA LEU A 346 40.82 21.20 -8.94
C LEU A 346 42.05 20.55 -9.59
N ASN A 347 42.88 21.35 -10.25
CA ASN A 347 44.12 20.89 -10.91
C ASN A 347 43.92 19.68 -11.83
N GLY A 348 42.86 19.68 -12.65
CA GLY A 348 42.62 18.65 -13.66
C GLY A 348 42.00 17.34 -13.14
N GLY A 349 41.58 17.28 -11.87
CA GLY A 349 40.84 16.14 -11.30
C GLY A 349 39.42 16.50 -10.83
N LEU A 350 38.53 15.49 -10.78
CA LEU A 350 37.18 15.59 -10.19
C LEU A 350 37.29 15.72 -8.67
N ARG A 351 36.68 16.77 -8.10
CA ARG A 351 36.70 17.04 -6.66
C ARG A 351 35.65 16.20 -5.93
N SER A 352 36.07 15.20 -5.16
CA SER A 352 35.20 14.45 -4.27
C SER A 352 34.90 15.25 -2.99
N GLY A 353 33.68 15.78 -2.86
CA GLY A 353 33.24 16.52 -1.68
C GLY A 353 31.72 16.72 -1.64
N ASN A 354 31.18 17.04 -0.47
CA ASN A 354 29.76 17.35 -0.33
C ASN A 354 29.41 18.70 -0.97
N LYS A 355 28.22 18.78 -1.57
CA LYS A 355 27.69 20.00 -2.23
C LYS A 355 27.63 21.21 -1.29
N SER A 356 27.57 20.99 0.02
CA SER A 356 27.62 22.04 1.05
C SER A 356 28.93 22.84 1.04
N ASN A 357 30.05 22.22 0.68
CA ASN A 357 31.37 22.89 0.69
C ASN A 357 31.52 23.89 -0.46
N LEU A 358 30.64 23.84 -1.47
CA LEU A 358 30.55 24.86 -2.52
C LEU A 358 29.93 26.15 -1.99
N VAL A 359 29.04 26.07 -1.01
CA VAL A 359 28.37 27.25 -0.43
C VAL A 359 29.39 28.11 0.31
N GLU A 360 30.25 27.53 1.15
CA GLU A 360 31.32 28.28 1.84
C GLU A 360 32.31 28.95 0.88
N ILE A 361 32.58 28.34 -0.27
CA ILE A 361 33.48 28.90 -1.28
C ILE A 361 32.79 30.03 -2.02
N LEU A 362 31.53 29.86 -2.40
CA LEU A 362 30.72 30.90 -3.04
C LEU A 362 30.51 32.09 -2.10
N GLU A 363 30.23 31.85 -0.83
CA GLU A 363 30.10 32.89 0.21
C GLU A 363 31.40 33.67 0.41
N LYS A 364 32.57 33.03 0.30
CA LYS A 364 33.88 33.74 0.36
C LYS A 364 34.18 34.58 -0.88
N ILE A 365 33.62 34.22 -2.03
CA ILE A 365 33.83 34.92 -3.30
C ILE A 365 32.84 36.08 -3.47
N VAL A 366 31.67 35.99 -2.84
CA VAL A 366 30.66 37.06 -2.85
C VAL A 366 31.01 38.07 -1.75
N LEU A 367 31.47 39.26 -2.15
CA LEU A 367 31.45 40.43 -1.28
C LEU A 367 29.98 40.78 -1.02
N VAL A 368 29.47 40.39 0.15
CA VAL A 368 28.14 40.81 0.61
C VAL A 368 28.24 42.29 0.97
N GLU A 369 27.74 43.17 0.12
CA GLU A 369 27.50 44.56 0.52
C GLU A 369 26.45 44.56 1.64
N THR A 370 26.90 44.75 2.88
CA THR A 370 26.06 44.81 4.08
C THR A 370 25.34 46.16 4.21
N THR A 371 24.78 46.67 3.13
CA THR A 371 23.77 47.73 3.22
C THR A 371 22.40 47.08 3.07
N ASN A 372 21.92 46.44 4.14
CA ASN A 372 20.49 46.10 4.21
C ASN A 372 19.71 47.41 4.01
N PRO A 373 18.93 47.56 2.94
CA PRO A 373 18.19 48.79 2.72
C PRO A 373 17.22 48.99 3.89
N LYS A 374 17.37 50.10 4.63
CA LYS A 374 16.51 50.43 5.77
C LYS A 374 15.06 50.72 5.36
N HIS A 375 14.81 50.90 4.07
CA HIS A 375 13.50 51.10 3.49
C HIS A 375 13.44 50.39 2.13
N CYS A 376 12.39 49.62 1.91
CA CYS A 376 12.18 48.90 0.66
C CYS A 376 10.68 48.94 0.31
N ASP A 377 10.32 49.37 -0.89
CA ASP A 377 8.91 49.56 -1.27
C ASP A 377 8.15 48.23 -1.43
N GLY A 378 8.86 47.15 -1.81
CA GLY A 378 8.29 45.82 -1.97
C GLY A 378 9.33 44.71 -1.86
N ILE A 379 8.98 43.61 -1.17
CA ILE A 379 9.82 42.41 -1.07
C ILE A 379 9.18 41.31 -1.91
N VAL A 380 9.97 40.70 -2.80
CA VAL A 380 9.58 39.50 -3.55
C VAL A 380 10.30 38.29 -2.98
N CYS A 381 9.55 37.29 -2.52
CA CYS A 381 10.09 36.04 -1.96
C CYS A 381 9.79 34.85 -2.87
N ASP A 382 10.77 33.98 -3.08
CA ASP A 382 10.57 32.67 -3.70
C ASP A 382 9.86 31.72 -2.72
N GLY A 383 8.58 31.44 -2.99
CA GLY A 383 7.73 30.57 -2.19
C GLY A 383 8.23 29.13 -2.10
N ALA A 384 8.86 28.59 -3.15
CA ALA A 384 9.38 27.23 -3.15
C ALA A 384 10.53 27.09 -2.15
N ALA A 385 11.51 28.01 -2.20
CA ALA A 385 12.60 28.06 -1.23
C ALA A 385 12.09 28.29 0.21
N MET A 386 11.10 29.16 0.38
CA MET A 386 10.52 29.45 1.69
C MET A 386 9.83 28.23 2.34
N THR A 387 9.14 27.39 1.57
CA THR A 387 8.52 26.17 2.13
C THR A 387 9.52 25.14 2.62
N HIS A 388 10.72 25.11 2.05
CA HIS A 388 11.81 24.27 2.53
C HIS A 388 12.43 24.80 3.82
N LEU A 389 12.40 26.12 4.03
CA LEU A 389 12.88 26.78 5.25
C LEU A 389 11.89 26.66 6.41
N VAL A 390 10.59 26.82 6.14
CA VAL A 390 9.53 26.77 7.16
C VAL A 390 8.82 25.42 7.09
N VAL A 391 9.32 24.41 7.80
CA VAL A 391 8.76 23.06 7.72
C VAL A 391 7.44 22.95 8.51
N PRO A 392 6.33 22.46 7.90
CA PRO A 392 5.04 22.28 8.58
C PRO A 392 5.17 21.34 9.78
N ARG A 393 4.81 21.81 10.98
CA ARG A 393 4.87 20.99 12.21
C ARG A 393 3.53 20.38 12.57
N VAL A 394 2.46 21.19 12.51
CA VAL A 394 1.12 20.77 13.01
C VAL A 394 0.06 20.82 11.91
N ALA A 395 0.22 21.69 10.92
CA ALA A 395 -0.75 21.91 9.86
C ALA A 395 -0.95 20.69 8.94
N LYS A 396 -2.21 20.36 8.62
CA LYS A 396 -2.56 19.26 7.70
C LYS A 396 -2.92 19.76 6.31
N THR A 397 -3.35 21.02 6.21
CA THR A 397 -3.67 21.68 4.95
C THR A 397 -2.71 22.84 4.69
N PHE A 398 -2.50 23.19 3.41
CA PHE A 398 -1.67 24.33 3.06
C PHE A 398 -2.22 25.64 3.63
N GLN A 399 -3.55 25.78 3.70
CA GLN A 399 -4.20 26.96 4.27
C GLN A 399 -3.91 27.11 5.77
N GLU A 400 -3.94 26.00 6.53
CA GLU A 400 -3.54 25.99 7.94
C GLU A 400 -2.05 26.27 8.10
N TYR A 401 -1.21 25.66 7.27
CA TYR A 401 0.25 25.87 7.27
C TYR A 401 0.58 27.33 6.99
N PHE A 402 -0.10 27.92 6.01
CA PHE A 402 0.08 29.32 5.65
C PHE A 402 -0.25 30.24 6.82
N ARG A 403 -1.39 30.01 7.49
CA ARG A 403 -1.84 30.87 8.60
C ARG A 403 -1.01 30.69 9.87
N LEU A 404 -0.67 29.45 10.22
CA LEU A 404 -0.08 29.12 11.51
C LEU A 404 1.44 29.27 11.52
N GLU A 405 2.10 29.03 10.38
CA GLU A 405 3.56 28.90 10.34
C GLU A 405 4.19 29.82 9.29
N PHE A 406 3.66 29.82 8.05
CA PHE A 406 4.28 30.54 6.93
C PHE A 406 4.12 32.06 7.02
N TYR A 407 2.91 32.56 7.21
CA TYR A 407 2.60 34.00 7.28
C TYR A 407 3.26 34.67 8.50
N PRO A 408 3.20 34.11 9.73
CA PRO A 408 3.90 34.68 10.87
C PRO A 408 5.42 34.75 10.65
N TYR A 409 6.00 33.75 9.99
CA TYR A 409 7.42 33.75 9.65
C TYR A 409 7.79 34.87 8.68
N ILE A 410 7.05 35.02 7.57
CA ILE A 410 7.25 36.12 6.61
C ILE A 410 7.13 37.46 7.32
N LYS A 411 6.02 37.66 8.05
CA LYS A 411 5.76 38.92 8.77
C LYS A 411 6.88 39.25 9.76
N SER A 412 7.40 38.26 10.49
CA SER A 412 8.51 38.48 11.43
C SER A 412 9.79 38.97 10.76
N LYS A 413 10.10 38.48 9.55
CA LYS A 413 11.30 38.87 8.81
C LYS A 413 11.14 40.19 8.09
N THR A 414 9.97 40.46 7.52
CA THR A 414 9.70 41.69 6.77
C THR A 414 9.37 42.89 7.66
N SER A 415 8.91 42.69 8.90
CA SER A 415 8.65 43.78 9.85
C SER A 415 9.90 44.61 10.19
N SER A 416 11.10 44.04 10.04
CA SER A 416 12.37 44.74 10.28
C SER A 416 12.78 45.72 9.17
N LEU A 417 12.16 45.63 7.99
CA LEU A 417 12.56 46.33 6.76
C LEU A 417 11.60 47.47 6.35
N ASN A 418 10.55 47.71 7.13
CA ASN A 418 9.53 48.76 6.95
C ASN A 418 9.00 48.84 5.50
N CYS A 419 8.57 47.70 4.95
CA CYS A 419 8.10 47.56 3.57
C CYS A 419 6.59 47.69 3.43
N LYS A 420 6.14 48.34 2.34
CA LYS A 420 4.71 48.54 2.04
C LYS A 420 4.04 47.32 1.40
N ARG A 421 4.83 46.48 0.70
CA ARG A 421 4.32 45.31 -0.04
C ARG A 421 5.22 44.09 0.11
N VAL A 422 4.63 42.90 0.18
CA VAL A 422 5.35 41.61 0.17
C VAL A 422 4.64 40.69 -0.80
N ASP A 423 5.32 40.29 -1.87
CA ASP A 423 4.83 39.34 -2.85
C ASP A 423 5.57 38.00 -2.69
N VAL A 424 4.83 36.89 -2.72
CA VAL A 424 5.41 35.54 -2.71
C VAL A 424 5.18 34.93 -4.07
N VAL A 425 6.26 34.69 -4.81
CA VAL A 425 6.24 34.12 -6.16
C VAL A 425 6.43 32.63 -6.06
N TRP A 426 5.59 31.87 -6.76
CA TRP A 426 5.71 30.43 -6.87
C TRP A 426 6.08 30.06 -8.30
N ASP A 427 7.00 29.09 -8.44
CA ASP A 427 7.32 28.54 -9.75
C ASP A 427 6.07 27.98 -10.45
N LEU A 428 5.82 28.49 -11.65
CA LEU A 428 4.90 27.91 -12.61
C LEU A 428 5.66 26.86 -13.42
N TYR A 429 5.30 25.60 -13.20
CA TYR A 429 5.86 24.49 -13.97
C TYR A 429 5.17 24.43 -15.33
N ASN A 430 5.94 24.64 -16.40
CA ASN A 430 5.47 24.52 -17.78
C ASN A 430 4.81 23.14 -18.01
N THR A 431 3.80 23.08 -18.88
CA THR A 431 2.98 21.90 -19.17
C THR A 431 3.80 20.65 -19.48
N ASP A 432 4.99 20.82 -20.03
CA ASP A 432 5.88 19.75 -20.48
C ASP A 432 6.88 19.24 -19.43
N THR A 433 6.80 19.72 -18.18
CA THR A 433 7.75 19.31 -17.13
C THR A 433 7.29 18.07 -16.36
N ILE A 434 8.22 17.12 -16.20
CA ILE A 434 8.10 15.82 -15.50
C ILE A 434 7.45 15.93 -14.11
N LYS A 435 7.60 17.08 -13.43
CA LYS A 435 7.04 17.33 -12.10
C LYS A 435 5.50 17.48 -12.10
N LYS A 436 4.88 17.96 -13.20
CA LYS A 436 3.42 18.01 -13.34
C LYS A 436 2.84 16.62 -13.59
N ALA A 437 3.49 15.82 -14.43
CA ALA A 437 3.13 14.41 -14.66
C ALA A 437 3.11 13.61 -13.34
N GLN A 438 4.07 13.83 -12.42
CA GLN A 438 4.05 13.18 -11.11
C GLN A 438 2.93 13.61 -10.16
N ARG A 439 2.34 14.81 -10.34
CA ARG A 439 1.23 15.32 -9.51
C ARG A 439 -0.16 15.08 -10.12
N GLN A 440 -0.31 15.12 -11.45
CA GLN A 440 -1.60 14.90 -12.13
C GLN A 440 -1.96 13.41 -12.32
N VAL A 441 -0.98 12.50 -12.29
CA VAL A 441 -1.23 11.04 -12.37
C VAL A 441 -2.09 10.53 -11.18
N LEU A 442 -2.25 11.31 -10.11
CA LEU A 442 -2.91 10.83 -8.89
C LEU A 442 -4.44 10.80 -8.91
N ALA A 443 -5.16 11.35 -9.89
CA ALA A 443 -6.63 11.28 -9.85
C ALA A 443 -7.34 11.56 -11.17
N LYS A 444 -7.33 10.63 -12.15
CA LYS A 444 -8.27 10.69 -13.28
C LYS A 444 -8.69 9.31 -13.81
N GLY A 445 -9.65 8.69 -13.15
CA GLY A 445 -10.35 7.48 -13.61
C GLY A 445 -11.30 6.99 -12.53
N PRO A 446 -12.50 6.46 -12.84
CA PRO A 446 -13.51 6.10 -11.84
C PRO A 446 -12.98 5.09 -10.82
N ILE A 447 -12.10 4.17 -11.23
CA ILE A 447 -11.51 3.18 -10.31
C ILE A 447 -10.50 3.87 -9.38
N ASN A 448 -9.61 4.71 -9.90
CA ASN A 448 -8.65 5.43 -9.06
C ASN A 448 -9.34 6.47 -8.15
N THR A 449 -10.39 7.15 -8.63
CA THR A 449 -11.23 8.05 -7.82
C THR A 449 -11.93 7.30 -6.70
N PHE A 450 -12.50 6.13 -6.99
CA PHE A 450 -13.11 5.28 -5.98
C PHE A 450 -12.07 4.83 -4.95
N LEU A 451 -10.93 4.27 -5.37
CA LEU A 451 -9.90 3.76 -4.45
C LEU A 451 -9.17 4.85 -3.65
N SER A 452 -9.24 6.11 -4.07
CA SER A 452 -8.64 7.25 -3.37
C SER A 452 -9.59 7.94 -2.37
N LEU A 453 -10.82 7.45 -2.22
CA LEU A 453 -11.79 8.01 -1.25
C LEU A 453 -11.21 8.01 0.17
N SER A 454 -11.34 9.16 0.85
CA SER A 454 -10.80 9.38 2.20
C SER A 454 -11.41 8.45 3.26
N ILE A 455 -12.62 7.93 3.03
CA ILE A 455 -13.27 6.96 3.91
C ILE A 455 -12.40 5.72 4.14
N TYR A 456 -11.67 5.27 3.13
CA TYR A 456 -10.78 4.12 3.25
C TYR A 456 -9.61 4.38 4.20
N GLN A 457 -9.16 5.63 4.36
CA GLN A 457 -8.10 5.96 5.30
C GLN A 457 -8.54 5.77 6.76
N VAL A 458 -9.81 6.07 7.06
CA VAL A 458 -10.40 5.84 8.38
C VAL A 458 -10.60 4.35 8.61
N LEU A 459 -11.26 3.67 7.67
CA LEU A 459 -11.54 2.24 7.77
C LEU A 459 -10.24 1.42 7.92
N ASN A 460 -9.20 1.77 7.17
CA ASN A 460 -7.91 1.08 7.21
C ASN A 460 -7.23 1.09 8.61
N ARG A 461 -7.54 2.07 9.47
CA ARG A 461 -7.00 2.11 10.85
C ARG A 461 -7.62 1.05 11.75
N PHE A 462 -8.83 0.59 11.43
CA PHE A 462 -9.57 -0.36 12.24
C PHE A 462 -9.62 -1.77 11.61
N THR A 463 -9.29 -1.91 10.32
CA THR A 463 -9.39 -3.17 9.58
C THR A 463 -8.76 -4.36 10.29
N TYR A 464 -7.57 -4.19 10.88
CA TYR A 464 -6.88 -5.29 11.56
C TYR A 464 -7.64 -5.77 12.81
N SER A 465 -7.98 -4.85 13.72
CA SER A 465 -8.80 -5.16 14.89
C SER A 465 -10.19 -5.69 14.55
N ILE A 466 -10.86 -5.16 13.51
CA ILE A 466 -12.14 -5.70 13.01
C ILE A 466 -11.96 -7.16 12.59
N TYR A 467 -10.93 -7.43 11.79
CA TYR A 467 -10.60 -8.78 11.34
C TYR A 467 -10.31 -9.72 12.53
N LEU A 468 -9.62 -9.27 13.57
CA LEU A 468 -9.37 -10.11 14.73
C LEU A 468 -10.65 -10.45 15.51
N LEU A 469 -11.60 -9.52 15.63
CA LEU A 469 -12.76 -9.67 16.50
C LEU A 469 -13.99 -10.31 15.81
N HIS A 470 -14.17 -10.11 14.51
CA HIS A 470 -15.45 -10.40 13.84
C HIS A 470 -15.89 -11.87 13.91
N VAL A 471 -14.97 -12.82 13.81
CA VAL A 471 -15.32 -14.25 13.86
C VAL A 471 -15.71 -14.68 15.27
N THR A 472 -15.05 -14.15 16.30
CA THR A 472 -15.46 -14.39 17.68
C THR A 472 -16.86 -13.85 17.93
N MET A 473 -17.17 -12.64 17.42
CA MET A 473 -18.53 -12.07 17.51
C MET A 473 -19.56 -12.91 16.74
N LEU A 474 -19.22 -13.37 15.53
CA LEU A 474 -20.06 -14.26 14.74
C LEU A 474 -20.41 -15.53 15.54
N TYR A 475 -19.42 -16.22 16.11
CA TYR A 475 -19.65 -17.46 16.86
C TYR A 475 -20.43 -17.22 18.14
N MET A 476 -20.17 -16.13 18.86
CA MET A 476 -20.96 -15.79 20.04
C MET A 476 -22.44 -15.62 19.70
N ILE A 477 -22.77 -14.90 18.63
CA ILE A 477 -24.16 -14.67 18.22
C ILE A 477 -24.81 -15.99 17.75
N VAL A 478 -24.10 -16.77 16.93
CA VAL A 478 -24.63 -18.02 16.36
C VAL A 478 -24.82 -19.10 17.44
N PHE A 479 -23.91 -19.22 18.40
CA PHE A 479 -24.00 -20.24 19.45
C PHE A 479 -24.83 -19.83 20.67
N ALA A 480 -25.08 -18.53 20.86
CA ALA A 480 -26.09 -18.04 21.79
C ALA A 480 -27.53 -18.20 21.26
N ALA A 481 -27.71 -18.40 19.95
CA ALA A 481 -29.03 -18.55 19.33
C ALA A 481 -29.80 -19.75 19.93
N LYS A 482 -30.99 -19.46 20.47
CA LYS A 482 -31.88 -20.48 21.07
C LYS A 482 -32.70 -21.24 20.03
N THR A 483 -32.89 -20.66 18.85
CA THR A 483 -33.67 -21.22 17.75
C THR A 483 -32.85 -21.23 16.46
N SER A 484 -33.21 -22.13 15.54
CA SER A 484 -32.58 -22.19 14.22
C SER A 484 -32.95 -20.96 13.41
N ILE A 485 -31.94 -20.24 12.92
CA ILE A 485 -32.14 -19.12 12.01
C ILE A 485 -32.45 -19.68 10.62
N TYR A 486 -33.62 -19.37 10.07
CA TYR A 486 -33.95 -19.74 8.70
C TYR A 486 -33.05 -19.00 7.72
N PHE A 487 -32.49 -19.74 6.76
CA PHE A 487 -31.62 -19.16 5.75
C PHE A 487 -32.46 -18.30 4.79
N SER A 488 -32.22 -16.99 4.78
CA SER A 488 -32.71 -16.07 3.76
C SER A 488 -31.64 -15.06 3.42
N THR A 489 -31.60 -14.58 2.17
CA THR A 489 -30.64 -13.55 1.75
C THR A 489 -30.77 -12.30 2.63
N PHE A 490 -32.00 -11.93 2.98
CA PHE A 490 -32.27 -10.82 3.90
C PHE A 490 -31.66 -11.05 5.29
N ASN A 491 -31.87 -12.22 5.89
CA ASN A 491 -31.31 -12.55 7.21
C ASN A 491 -29.77 -12.56 7.20
N MET A 492 -29.16 -13.02 6.10
CA MET A 492 -27.70 -13.01 5.95
C MET A 492 -27.14 -11.59 5.84
N VAL A 493 -27.80 -10.71 5.08
CA VAL A 493 -27.42 -9.29 4.97
C VAL A 493 -27.59 -8.59 6.32
N TYR A 494 -28.71 -8.84 7.01
CA TYR A 494 -28.96 -8.31 8.35
C TYR A 494 -27.89 -8.77 9.36
N LEU A 495 -27.58 -10.07 9.39
CA LEU A 495 -26.56 -10.64 10.27
C LEU A 495 -25.16 -10.09 9.96
N PHE A 496 -24.82 -9.94 8.66
CA PHE A 496 -23.55 -9.35 8.24
C PHE A 496 -23.38 -7.93 8.77
N TRP A 497 -24.36 -7.05 8.53
CA TRP A 497 -24.29 -5.67 8.98
C TRP A 497 -24.29 -5.56 10.50
N GLY A 498 -25.08 -6.40 11.20
CA GLY A 498 -25.07 -6.46 12.66
C GLY A 498 -23.69 -6.82 13.22
N ILE A 499 -23.07 -7.90 12.71
CA ILE A 499 -21.74 -8.33 13.14
C ILE A 499 -20.68 -7.28 12.79
N TYR A 500 -20.76 -6.71 11.59
CA TYR A 500 -19.82 -5.70 11.14
C TYR A 500 -19.85 -4.46 12.04
N MET A 501 -21.04 -3.94 12.37
CA MET A 501 -21.17 -2.74 13.20
C MET A 501 -20.74 -2.98 14.65
N ILE A 502 -21.07 -4.14 15.23
CA ILE A 502 -20.60 -4.52 16.58
C ILE A 502 -19.07 -4.66 16.60
N SER A 503 -18.51 -5.36 15.60
CA SER A 503 -17.06 -5.55 15.49
C SER A 503 -16.33 -4.24 15.26
N PHE A 504 -16.92 -3.32 14.48
CA PHE A 504 -16.41 -1.98 14.28
C PHE A 504 -16.39 -1.19 15.59
N GLY A 505 -17.48 -1.18 16.35
CA GLY A 505 -17.53 -0.52 17.66
C GLY A 505 -16.47 -1.06 18.64
N LEU A 506 -16.35 -2.39 18.74
CA LEU A 506 -15.34 -3.03 19.60
C LEU A 506 -13.91 -2.76 19.11
N SER A 507 -13.69 -2.68 17.80
CA SER A 507 -12.37 -2.41 17.22
C SER A 507 -11.81 -1.05 17.64
N ILE A 508 -12.66 -0.06 17.91
CA ILE A 508 -12.21 1.26 18.40
C ILE A 508 -11.54 1.10 19.76
N VAL A 509 -12.20 0.38 20.68
CA VAL A 509 -11.64 0.09 22.01
C VAL A 509 -10.36 -0.74 21.87
N TRP A 510 -10.36 -1.73 20.97
CA TRP A 510 -9.21 -2.61 20.74
C TRP A 510 -7.99 -1.88 20.21
N VAL A 511 -8.18 -0.99 19.24
CA VAL A 511 -7.11 -0.16 18.67
C VAL A 511 -6.55 0.80 19.70
N LEU A 512 -7.39 1.41 20.53
CA LEU A 512 -6.93 2.33 21.58
C LEU A 512 -6.17 1.60 22.71
N ALA A 513 -6.61 0.38 23.06
CA ALA A 513 -6.01 -0.40 24.14
C ALA A 513 -4.70 -1.11 23.74
N PHE A 514 -4.64 -1.69 22.54
CA PHE A 514 -3.56 -2.61 22.18
C PHE A 514 -2.72 -2.17 20.97
N GLU A 515 -3.31 -1.57 19.93
CA GLU A 515 -2.54 -1.17 18.74
C GLU A 515 -1.84 0.18 18.89
N SER A 516 -2.59 1.21 19.32
CA SER A 516 -2.10 2.60 19.38
C SER A 516 -0.92 2.78 20.35
N PRO A 517 -0.94 2.20 21.57
CA PRO A 517 0.20 2.30 22.48
C PRO A 517 1.45 1.64 21.90
N MET A 518 1.29 0.52 21.19
CA MET A 518 2.41 -0.23 20.62
C MET A 518 3.08 0.52 19.47
N ILE A 519 2.32 1.26 18.66
CA ILE A 519 2.89 2.16 17.64
C ILE A 519 3.75 3.25 18.29
N VAL A 520 3.34 3.78 19.44
CA VAL A 520 4.12 4.80 20.17
C VAL A 520 5.38 4.18 20.76
N ILE A 521 5.26 3.02 21.41
CA ILE A 521 6.41 2.29 21.98
C ILE A 521 7.42 1.93 20.88
N GLU A 522 6.96 1.44 19.74
CA GLU A 522 7.80 1.14 18.58
C GLU A 522 8.58 2.38 18.14
N LYS A 523 7.92 3.54 18.02
CA LYS A 523 8.60 4.80 17.69
C LYS A 523 9.63 5.18 18.76
N ILE A 524 9.35 5.01 20.04
CA ILE A 524 10.32 5.33 21.10
C ILE A 524 11.54 4.43 21.01
N ILE A 525 11.34 3.11 20.88
CA ILE A 525 12.42 2.11 20.82
C ILE A 525 13.33 2.35 19.61
N PHE A 526 12.75 2.63 18.44
CA PHE A 526 13.50 2.66 17.19
C PHE A 526 13.89 4.05 16.68
N ASN A 527 13.26 5.11 17.19
CA ASN A 527 13.56 6.50 16.79
C ASN A 527 14.48 7.22 17.80
N SER A 528 14.94 6.55 18.86
CA SER A 528 15.90 7.07 19.86
C SER A 528 17.35 7.23 19.33
N ARG A 529 17.57 7.16 18.01
CA ARG A 529 18.86 7.48 17.39
C ARG A 529 18.66 8.50 16.28
N LYS A 530 18.47 9.76 16.68
CA LYS A 530 18.78 10.91 15.85
C LYS A 530 19.64 11.87 16.65
#